data_AF-A0A2E0VG42-F1
#
_entry.id   AF-A0A2E0VG42-F1
#
_cell.length_a   1.000
_cell.length_b   1.000
_cell.length_c   1.000
_cell.angle_alpha   90.00
_cell.angle_beta   90.00
_cell.angle_gamma   90.00
#
_symmetry.space_group_name_H-M   'P 1'
#
loop_
_entity.id
_entity.type
_entity.pdbx_description
1 polymer ?
#
loop_
_entity_poly.entity_id
_entity_poly.type
_entity_poly.pdbx_seq_one_letter_code
_entity_poly.pdbx_strand_id
1 'polypeptide(L)'
;MFIEAYGLQDELKPEVPLNEITLTCNPHYRYGNDKSEEELEAQLLADTMRELVSYAVGCMFGRYALDKPGLILANQGETIEDYLKRVSEPSFPADDDNVIPMLDGDWFTDDIAERFRKFLRVAFGEEHYEENLRFVEQSLNIKGKRNYTIRDYFLGEFYSDHVRLYKKRPIYWLFSSPKGSFNALIYMHRYRPDTVSVVLNDYLREFRTKLNSHKNHLDAVSIRTSATQGEKTKALKEIEKINKMIAELDDYEREVLYPLATEQVAIDLDDGVKVNYPKFGNALKKIPGLS
;
A
#
# COMPACT_ATOMS: atom_id res chain seq x y z
N MET A 1 17.90 -36.41 -27.87
CA MET A 1 19.24 -36.14 -28.48
C MET A 1 20.37 -36.40 -27.49
N PHE A 2 20.56 -35.61 -26.42
CA PHE A 2 21.69 -35.83 -25.48
C PHE A 2 21.57 -37.11 -24.65
N ILE A 3 20.40 -37.42 -24.08
CA ILE A 3 20.15 -38.65 -23.29
C ILE A 3 20.48 -39.91 -24.13
N GLU A 4 20.08 -39.90 -25.40
CA GLU A 4 20.35 -40.99 -26.34
C GLU A 4 21.82 -41.07 -26.74
N ALA A 5 22.47 -39.93 -27.01
CA ALA A 5 23.88 -39.87 -27.38
C ALA A 5 24.83 -40.36 -26.27
N TYR A 6 24.42 -40.24 -25.00
CA TYR A 6 25.20 -40.69 -23.84
C TYR A 6 24.76 -42.04 -23.27
N GLY A 7 23.75 -42.71 -23.84
CA GLY A 7 23.29 -44.01 -23.35
C GLY A 7 22.62 -43.97 -21.97
N LEU A 8 22.03 -42.83 -21.59
CA LEU A 8 21.45 -42.58 -20.25
C LEU A 8 19.94 -42.83 -20.18
N GLN A 9 19.36 -43.60 -21.12
CA GLN A 9 17.91 -43.79 -21.22
C GLN A 9 17.29 -44.46 -19.97
N ASP A 10 18.06 -45.27 -19.25
CA ASP A 10 17.63 -45.93 -18.02
C ASP A 10 17.76 -45.03 -16.77
N GLU A 11 18.52 -43.94 -16.86
CA GLU A 11 18.80 -43.03 -15.74
C GLU A 11 18.06 -41.70 -15.84
N LEU A 12 17.87 -41.18 -17.07
CA LEU A 12 17.29 -39.88 -17.33
C LEU A 12 16.16 -39.95 -18.35
N LYS A 13 15.09 -39.20 -18.07
CA LYS A 13 13.99 -38.98 -19.00
C LYS A 13 14.06 -37.58 -19.59
N PRO A 14 13.72 -37.40 -20.88
CA PRO A 14 13.67 -36.07 -21.49
C PRO A 14 12.51 -35.23 -20.93
N GLU A 15 11.46 -35.86 -20.39
CA GLU A 15 10.36 -35.16 -19.73
C GLU A 15 10.77 -34.63 -18.35
N VAL A 16 10.65 -33.31 -18.17
CA VAL A 16 10.87 -32.64 -16.89
C VAL A 16 9.50 -32.39 -16.22
N PRO A 17 9.29 -32.81 -14.96
CA PRO A 17 8.08 -32.49 -14.23
C PRO A 17 7.83 -30.98 -14.17
N LEU A 18 6.58 -30.53 -14.32
CA LEU A 18 6.25 -29.10 -14.32
C LEU A 18 6.68 -28.39 -13.04
N ASN A 19 6.67 -29.05 -11.89
CA ASN A 19 7.13 -28.49 -10.62
C ASN A 19 8.66 -28.34 -10.50
N GLU A 20 9.45 -28.82 -11.47
CA GLU A 20 10.90 -28.61 -11.53
C GLU A 20 11.29 -27.43 -12.44
N ILE A 21 10.34 -26.90 -13.23
CA ILE A 21 10.58 -25.78 -14.15
C ILE A 21 10.53 -24.45 -13.37
N THR A 22 11.69 -23.87 -13.06
CA THR A 22 11.84 -22.77 -12.08
C THR A 22 11.41 -21.36 -12.53
N LEU A 23 10.56 -21.26 -13.56
CA LEU A 23 10.06 -19.97 -14.07
C LEU A 23 9.08 -19.33 -13.08
N THR A 24 9.15 -18.01 -12.89
CA THR A 24 8.28 -17.27 -11.95
C THR A 24 6.81 -17.24 -12.39
N CYS A 25 6.55 -17.43 -13.68
CA CYS A 25 5.22 -17.55 -14.26
C CYS A 25 4.70 -19.00 -14.27
N ASN A 26 5.48 -19.97 -13.77
CA ASN A 26 5.03 -21.35 -13.69
C ASN A 26 4.37 -21.61 -12.31
N PRO A 27 3.05 -21.81 -12.25
CA PRO A 27 2.37 -21.95 -10.97
C PRO A 27 2.69 -23.28 -10.26
N HIS A 28 3.00 -24.35 -11.02
CA HIS A 28 3.39 -25.65 -10.45
C HIS A 28 4.68 -25.57 -9.65
N TYR A 29 5.65 -24.78 -10.13
CA TYR A 29 6.89 -24.54 -9.40
C TYR A 29 6.67 -23.58 -8.23
N ARG A 30 5.92 -22.51 -8.45
CA ARG A 30 5.77 -21.41 -7.47
C ARG A 30 4.95 -21.82 -6.25
N TYR A 31 3.94 -22.68 -6.41
CA TYR A 31 3.00 -23.06 -5.35
C TYR A 31 2.99 -24.55 -5.00
N GLY A 32 3.70 -25.39 -5.77
CA GLY A 32 3.70 -26.84 -5.61
C GLY A 32 2.54 -27.52 -6.35
N ASN A 33 2.37 -28.83 -6.11
CA ASN A 33 1.45 -29.70 -6.86
C ASN A 33 0.23 -30.17 -6.05
N ASP A 34 -0.03 -29.59 -4.88
CA ASP A 34 -1.11 -30.04 -3.99
C ASP A 34 -2.49 -29.46 -4.34
N LYS A 35 -2.57 -28.67 -5.42
CA LYS A 35 -3.77 -27.93 -5.85
C LYS A 35 -4.14 -28.29 -7.29
N SER A 36 -5.40 -28.08 -7.64
CA SER A 36 -5.86 -28.19 -9.03
C SER A 36 -5.22 -27.12 -9.92
N GLU A 37 -5.19 -27.36 -11.22
CA GLU A 37 -4.69 -26.40 -12.22
C GLU A 37 -5.46 -25.06 -12.15
N GLU A 38 -6.78 -25.11 -11.98
CA GLU A 38 -7.61 -23.91 -11.83
C GLU A 38 -7.24 -23.09 -10.59
N GLU A 39 -6.99 -23.75 -9.45
CA GLU A 39 -6.56 -23.08 -8.21
C GLU A 39 -5.15 -22.49 -8.32
N LEU A 40 -4.26 -23.18 -9.03
CA LEU A 40 -2.89 -22.74 -9.30
C LEU A 40 -2.88 -21.49 -10.19
N GLU A 41 -3.66 -21.49 -11.26
CA GLU A 41 -3.81 -20.34 -12.17
C GLU A 41 -4.50 -19.16 -11.48
N ALA A 42 -5.56 -19.39 -10.71
CA ALA A 42 -6.20 -18.33 -9.93
C ALA A 42 -5.24 -17.69 -8.92
N GLN A 43 -4.39 -18.50 -8.28
CA GLN A 43 -3.38 -17.99 -7.36
C GLN A 43 -2.28 -17.19 -8.09
N LEU A 44 -1.82 -17.66 -9.25
CA LEU A 44 -0.83 -16.96 -10.07
C LEU A 44 -1.37 -15.61 -10.56
N LEU A 45 -2.60 -15.58 -11.06
CA LEU A 45 -3.26 -14.37 -11.50
C LEU A 45 -3.32 -13.34 -10.37
N ALA A 46 -3.78 -13.76 -9.20
CA ALA A 46 -3.89 -12.88 -8.05
C ALA A 46 -2.52 -12.34 -7.61
N ASP A 47 -1.49 -13.18 -7.53
CA ASP A 47 -0.13 -12.75 -7.20
C ASP A 47 0.45 -11.79 -8.25
N THR A 48 0.18 -12.03 -9.54
CA THR A 48 0.59 -11.13 -10.62
C THR A 48 -0.06 -9.75 -10.45
N MET A 49 -1.34 -9.70 -10.05
CA MET A 49 -2.00 -8.42 -9.76
C MET A 49 -1.47 -7.77 -8.48
N ARG A 50 -1.08 -8.53 -7.45
CA ARG A 50 -0.38 -7.97 -6.27
C ARG A 50 0.96 -7.35 -6.65
N GLU A 51 1.71 -8.01 -7.53
CA GLU A 51 2.98 -7.51 -8.07
C GLU A 51 2.77 -6.21 -8.87
N LEU A 52 1.73 -6.14 -9.72
CA LEU A 52 1.35 -4.92 -10.42
C LEU A 52 1.01 -3.77 -9.45
N VAL A 53 0.22 -4.04 -8.41
CA VAL A 53 -0.10 -3.04 -7.38
C VAL A 53 1.16 -2.59 -6.63
N SER A 54 2.05 -3.51 -6.27
CA SER A 54 3.32 -3.20 -5.62
C SER A 54 4.23 -2.34 -6.51
N TYR A 55 4.26 -2.63 -7.82
CA TYR A 55 4.96 -1.82 -8.80
C TYR A 55 4.36 -0.42 -8.92
N ALA A 56 3.03 -0.31 -9.01
CA ALA A 56 2.34 0.96 -9.04
C ALA A 56 2.66 1.82 -7.81
N VAL A 57 2.64 1.25 -6.59
CA VAL A 57 3.06 1.94 -5.37
C VAL A 57 4.54 2.35 -5.43
N GLY A 58 5.40 1.53 -6.03
CA GLY A 58 6.79 1.91 -6.31
C GLY A 58 6.90 3.12 -7.25
N CYS A 59 6.06 3.21 -8.28
CA CYS A 59 5.96 4.41 -9.11
C CYS A 59 5.44 5.61 -8.31
N MET A 60 4.44 5.41 -7.44
CA MET A 60 3.91 6.48 -6.59
C MET A 60 4.98 7.09 -5.69
N PHE A 61 5.88 6.27 -5.13
CA PHE A 61 6.99 6.79 -4.32
C PHE A 61 8.20 7.24 -5.14
N GLY A 62 8.18 7.11 -6.47
CA GLY A 62 9.30 7.44 -7.34
C GLY A 62 10.45 6.42 -7.32
N ARG A 63 10.25 5.25 -6.71
CA ARG A 63 11.20 4.13 -6.78
C ARG A 63 11.38 3.64 -8.22
N TYR A 64 10.30 3.70 -8.99
CA TYR A 64 10.26 3.41 -10.42
C TYR A 64 9.62 4.58 -11.18
N ALA A 65 9.75 4.57 -12.51
CA ALA A 65 9.00 5.45 -13.41
C ALA A 65 8.51 4.63 -14.60
N LEU A 66 7.34 4.96 -15.14
CA LEU A 66 6.85 4.36 -16.38
C LEU A 66 7.74 4.75 -17.56
N ASP A 67 8.31 5.95 -17.51
CA ASP A 67 9.07 6.56 -18.61
C ASP A 67 10.53 6.09 -18.68
N LYS A 68 11.02 5.41 -17.64
CA LYS A 68 12.44 5.05 -17.54
C LYS A 68 12.65 3.71 -16.85
N PRO A 69 13.39 2.77 -17.48
CA PRO A 69 13.66 1.47 -16.88
C PRO A 69 14.61 1.58 -15.67
N GLY A 70 14.45 0.65 -14.74
CA GLY A 70 15.31 0.51 -13.56
C GLY A 70 14.85 1.34 -12.35
N LEU A 71 15.67 1.31 -11.28
CA LEU A 71 15.40 2.05 -10.05
C LEU A 71 15.69 3.55 -10.22
N ILE A 72 14.75 4.41 -9.82
CA ILE A 72 14.88 5.88 -9.89
C ILE A 72 15.24 6.49 -8.55
N LEU A 73 14.43 6.29 -7.51
CA LEU A 73 14.80 6.64 -6.13
C LEU A 73 15.07 5.38 -5.32
N ALA A 74 16.29 5.24 -4.81
CA ALA A 74 16.75 4.10 -4.04
C ALA A 74 17.92 4.42 -3.09
N ASN A 75 18.25 5.70 -2.88
CA ASN A 75 19.29 6.13 -1.94
C ASN A 75 18.67 6.93 -0.78
N GLN A 76 19.39 7.00 0.35
CA GLN A 76 18.92 7.65 1.57
C GLN A 76 18.64 9.14 1.37
N GLY A 77 17.45 9.56 1.78
CA GLY A 77 17.03 10.96 1.80
C GLY A 77 16.74 11.56 0.43
N GLU A 78 16.66 10.75 -0.63
CA GLU A 78 16.33 11.24 -1.97
C GLU A 78 14.95 11.91 -2.02
N THR A 79 14.90 12.98 -2.81
CA THR A 79 13.76 13.90 -2.86
C THR A 79 13.06 13.85 -4.22
N ILE A 80 11.94 14.57 -4.36
CA ILE A 80 11.28 14.73 -5.65
C ILE A 80 12.18 15.47 -6.65
N GLU A 81 13.04 16.38 -6.19
CA GLU A 81 14.03 17.06 -7.02
C GLU A 81 15.03 16.07 -7.62
N ASP A 82 15.44 15.04 -6.88
CA ASP A 82 16.33 14.00 -7.38
C ASP A 82 15.65 13.08 -8.40
N TYR A 83 14.36 12.81 -8.20
CA TYR A 83 13.54 12.10 -9.19
C TYR A 83 13.45 12.89 -10.51
N LEU A 84 13.13 14.19 -10.43
CA LEU A 84 12.95 15.04 -11.61
C LEU A 84 14.26 15.29 -12.39
N LYS A 85 15.43 15.24 -11.72
CA LYS A 85 16.73 15.22 -12.43
C LYS A 85 16.89 13.99 -13.33
N ARG A 86 16.22 12.87 -12.99
CA ARG A 86 16.32 11.59 -13.72
C ARG A 86 15.19 11.38 -14.71
N VAL A 87 14.01 11.92 -14.42
CA VAL A 87 12.78 11.85 -15.21
C VAL A 87 12.15 13.26 -15.20
N SER A 88 12.53 14.10 -16.15
CA SER A 88 12.19 15.53 -16.13
C SER A 88 10.70 15.82 -16.34
N GLU A 89 10.02 15.01 -17.14
CA GLU A 89 8.60 15.16 -17.47
C GLU A 89 7.90 13.80 -17.29
N PRO A 90 7.66 13.36 -16.04
CA PRO A 90 7.10 12.04 -15.78
C PRO A 90 5.63 11.97 -16.21
N SER A 91 5.25 10.92 -16.92
CA SER A 91 3.84 10.66 -17.27
C SER A 91 3.00 10.37 -16.02
N PHE A 92 3.61 9.72 -15.02
CA PHE A 92 3.04 9.49 -13.70
C PHE A 92 4.01 10.02 -12.63
N PRO A 93 3.81 11.25 -12.12
CA PRO A 93 4.72 11.85 -11.14
C PRO A 93 4.72 11.08 -9.82
N ALA A 94 5.91 10.98 -9.24
CA ALA A 94 6.08 10.52 -7.87
C ALA A 94 5.39 11.48 -6.89
N ASP A 95 5.16 10.99 -5.68
CA ASP A 95 4.65 11.76 -4.56
C ASP A 95 5.69 12.78 -4.09
N ASP A 96 5.27 14.00 -3.77
CA ASP A 96 6.19 15.10 -3.53
C ASP A 96 6.89 14.96 -2.17
N ASP A 97 6.14 14.63 -1.13
CA ASP A 97 6.60 14.67 0.26
C ASP A 97 6.86 13.29 0.89
N ASN A 98 6.68 12.22 0.12
CA ASN A 98 6.90 10.83 0.52
C ASN A 98 5.84 10.29 1.49
N VAL A 99 4.64 10.86 1.51
CA VAL A 99 3.54 10.41 2.37
C VAL A 99 2.29 10.15 1.55
N ILE A 100 1.86 8.89 1.49
CA ILE A 100 0.63 8.50 0.79
C ILE A 100 -0.43 8.03 1.78
N PRO A 101 -1.56 8.75 1.92
CA PRO A 101 -2.67 8.34 2.78
C PRO A 101 -3.29 7.02 2.34
N MET A 102 -3.61 6.17 3.31
CA MET A 102 -4.27 4.88 3.09
C MET A 102 -5.48 4.76 4.03
N LEU A 103 -6.50 5.57 3.77
CA LEU A 103 -7.66 5.74 4.66
C LEU A 103 -8.95 5.13 4.08
N ASP A 104 -9.88 4.82 4.99
CA ASP A 104 -11.26 4.43 4.65
C ASP A 104 -12.08 5.68 4.30
N GLY A 105 -12.43 5.80 3.01
CA GLY A 105 -13.09 6.96 2.42
C GLY A 105 -12.16 7.95 1.74
N ASP A 106 -12.75 8.88 0.99
CA ASP A 106 -12.06 9.82 0.11
C ASP A 106 -11.71 11.11 0.86
N TRP A 107 -10.74 11.02 1.76
CA TRP A 107 -10.30 12.16 2.59
C TRP A 107 -9.22 13.00 1.94
N PHE A 108 -8.41 12.42 1.06
CA PHE A 108 -7.30 13.07 0.37
C PHE A 108 -7.39 12.77 -1.13
N THR A 109 -7.15 13.78 -1.97
CA THR A 109 -7.27 13.65 -3.44
C THR A 109 -6.15 12.81 -4.06
N ASP A 110 -5.07 12.63 -3.31
CA ASP A 110 -3.84 11.92 -3.65
C ASP A 110 -3.67 10.65 -2.81
N ASP A 111 -4.76 10.11 -2.26
CA ASP A 111 -4.70 8.85 -1.53
C ASP A 111 -4.28 7.67 -2.42
N ILE A 112 -3.85 6.57 -1.79
CA ILE A 112 -3.31 5.41 -2.50
C ILE A 112 -4.25 4.82 -3.56
N ALA A 113 -5.57 4.85 -3.32
CA ALA A 113 -6.54 4.26 -4.23
C ALA A 113 -6.75 5.18 -5.45
N GLU A 114 -6.85 6.49 -5.25
CA GLU A 114 -6.91 7.45 -6.37
C GLU A 114 -5.61 7.48 -7.18
N ARG A 115 -4.45 7.41 -6.52
CA ARG A 115 -3.17 7.28 -7.21
C ARG A 115 -3.08 5.99 -8.03
N PHE A 116 -3.63 4.87 -7.54
CA PHE A 116 -3.66 3.63 -8.31
C PHE A 116 -4.59 3.73 -9.53
N ARG A 117 -5.76 4.36 -9.38
CA ARG A 117 -6.67 4.62 -10.51
C ARG A 117 -6.00 5.48 -11.56
N LYS A 118 -5.31 6.55 -11.15
CA LYS A 118 -4.50 7.38 -12.06
C LYS A 118 -3.39 6.57 -12.73
N PHE A 119 -2.69 5.71 -11.98
CA PHE A 119 -1.66 4.84 -12.53
C PHE A 119 -2.23 3.94 -13.65
N LEU A 120 -3.39 3.32 -13.46
CA LEU A 120 -4.00 2.47 -14.49
C LEU A 120 -4.31 3.24 -15.76
N ARG A 121 -4.85 4.46 -15.65
CA ARG A 121 -5.13 5.33 -16.81
C ARG A 121 -3.87 5.68 -17.58
N VAL A 122 -2.80 6.03 -16.88
CA VAL A 122 -1.53 6.41 -17.51
C VAL A 122 -0.83 5.21 -18.13
N ALA A 123 -0.79 4.07 -17.42
CA ALA A 123 -0.05 2.89 -17.86
C ALA A 123 -0.76 2.10 -18.97
N PHE A 124 -2.09 2.04 -18.96
CA PHE A 124 -2.88 1.18 -19.86
C PHE A 124 -3.88 1.96 -20.73
N GLY A 125 -3.93 3.29 -20.61
CA GLY A 125 -4.84 4.14 -21.35
C GLY A 125 -6.23 4.29 -20.69
N GLU A 126 -6.96 5.31 -21.14
CA GLU A 126 -8.29 5.66 -20.64
C GLU A 126 -9.40 4.74 -21.19
N GLU A 127 -9.23 4.23 -22.42
CA GLU A 127 -10.25 3.52 -23.20
C GLU A 127 -10.83 2.30 -22.47
N HIS A 128 -9.96 1.49 -21.87
CA HIS A 128 -10.32 0.25 -21.16
C HIS A 128 -10.22 0.36 -19.64
N TYR A 129 -10.17 1.58 -19.10
CA TYR A 129 -9.91 1.78 -17.66
C TYR A 129 -10.88 1.00 -16.75
N GLU A 130 -12.19 1.08 -17.01
CA GLU A 130 -13.21 0.44 -16.18
C GLU A 130 -13.09 -1.09 -16.21
N GLU A 131 -12.71 -1.65 -17.36
CA GLU A 131 -12.47 -3.08 -17.53
C GLU A 131 -11.19 -3.51 -16.79
N ASN A 132 -10.11 -2.74 -16.94
CA ASN A 132 -8.84 -2.98 -16.27
C ASN A 132 -8.98 -2.92 -14.74
N LEU A 133 -9.68 -1.92 -14.21
CA LEU A 133 -9.91 -1.79 -12.78
C LEU A 133 -10.72 -2.99 -12.25
N ARG A 134 -11.83 -3.33 -12.90
CA ARG A 134 -12.63 -4.51 -12.51
C ARG A 134 -11.82 -5.80 -12.56
N PHE A 135 -10.99 -5.97 -13.58
CA PHE A 135 -10.14 -7.15 -13.73
C PHE A 135 -9.16 -7.27 -12.56
N VAL A 136 -8.49 -6.17 -12.18
CA VAL A 136 -7.59 -6.15 -11.02
C VAL A 136 -8.35 -6.46 -9.73
N GLU A 137 -9.49 -5.82 -9.49
CA GLU A 137 -10.29 -6.02 -8.28
C GLU A 137 -10.80 -7.46 -8.14
N GLN A 138 -11.29 -8.05 -9.23
CA GLN A 138 -11.75 -9.45 -9.25
C GLN A 138 -10.60 -10.43 -9.01
N SER A 139 -9.44 -10.19 -9.64
CA SER A 139 -8.25 -11.03 -9.50
C SER A 139 -7.69 -11.00 -8.07
N LEU A 140 -7.72 -9.84 -7.40
CA LEU A 140 -7.28 -9.72 -6.01
C LEU A 140 -8.28 -10.33 -5.01
N ASN A 141 -9.57 -10.39 -5.37
CA ASN A 141 -10.65 -10.87 -4.52
C ASN A 141 -10.75 -12.41 -4.43
N ILE A 142 -9.65 -13.09 -4.09
CA ILE A 142 -9.60 -14.55 -3.95
C ILE A 142 -10.63 -15.05 -2.91
N LYS A 143 -10.97 -14.23 -1.91
CA LYS A 143 -11.91 -14.57 -0.84
C LYS A 143 -13.38 -14.39 -1.23
N GLY A 144 -13.68 -13.94 -2.46
CA GLY A 144 -15.05 -13.78 -2.94
C GLY A 144 -15.89 -12.79 -2.13
N LYS A 145 -15.27 -11.73 -1.57
CA LYS A 145 -15.97 -10.68 -0.83
C LYS A 145 -16.91 -9.92 -1.78
N ARG A 146 -18.12 -9.59 -1.30
CA ARG A 146 -19.07 -8.77 -2.07
C ARG A 146 -18.58 -7.32 -2.14
N ASN A 147 -18.74 -6.69 -3.30
CA ASN A 147 -18.36 -5.28 -3.55
C ASN A 147 -16.89 -4.97 -3.19
N TYR A 148 -15.98 -5.90 -3.44
CA TYR A 148 -14.56 -5.72 -3.16
C TYR A 148 -13.93 -4.77 -4.17
N THR A 149 -13.30 -3.72 -3.66
CA THR A 149 -12.64 -2.68 -4.44
C THR A 149 -11.13 -2.70 -4.23
N ILE A 150 -10.40 -1.94 -5.04
CA ILE A 150 -8.97 -1.75 -4.84
C ILE A 150 -8.66 -1.10 -3.47
N ARG A 151 -9.55 -0.25 -2.96
CA ARG A 151 -9.41 0.35 -1.62
C ARG A 151 -9.49 -0.74 -0.54
N ASP A 152 -10.37 -1.73 -0.69
CA ASP A 152 -10.46 -2.87 0.24
C ASP A 152 -9.16 -3.70 0.24
N TYR A 153 -8.52 -3.86 -0.92
CA TYR A 153 -7.20 -4.50 -1.00
C TYR A 153 -6.15 -3.71 -0.23
N PHE A 154 -6.04 -2.40 -0.46
CA PHE A 154 -5.07 -1.55 0.22
C PHE A 154 -5.24 -1.55 1.74
N LEU A 155 -6.48 -1.38 2.22
CA LEU A 155 -6.79 -1.31 3.65
C LEU A 155 -6.70 -2.67 4.36
N GLY A 156 -6.97 -3.77 3.64
CA GLY A 156 -7.07 -5.09 4.23
C GLY A 156 -5.85 -5.98 4.10
N GLU A 157 -5.16 -5.94 2.96
CA GLU A 157 -4.27 -7.02 2.53
C GLU A 157 -2.89 -6.52 2.07
N PHE A 158 -2.84 -5.38 1.37
CA PHE A 158 -1.62 -4.84 0.76
C PHE A 158 -0.42 -4.79 1.72
N TYR A 159 -0.57 -4.18 2.90
CA TYR A 159 0.59 -4.03 3.80
C TYR A 159 1.07 -5.40 4.32
N SER A 160 0.17 -6.35 4.57
CA SER A 160 0.54 -7.69 5.00
C SER A 160 1.27 -8.46 3.89
N ASP A 161 0.82 -8.33 2.64
CA ASP A 161 1.46 -8.90 1.47
C ASP A 161 2.87 -8.30 1.28
N HIS A 162 2.99 -6.98 1.41
CA HIS A 162 4.26 -6.26 1.33
C HIS A 162 5.25 -6.70 2.43
N VAL A 163 4.81 -6.78 3.70
CA VAL A 163 5.65 -7.28 4.80
C VAL A 163 6.12 -8.73 4.53
N ARG A 164 5.26 -9.58 3.98
CA ARG A 164 5.61 -10.97 3.61
C ARG A 164 6.64 -11.00 2.49
N LEU A 165 6.43 -10.23 1.43
CA LEU A 165 7.34 -10.14 0.27
C LEU A 165 8.75 -9.76 0.71
N TYR A 166 8.87 -8.79 1.60
CA TYR A 166 10.16 -8.32 2.13
C TYR A 166 10.66 -9.12 3.34
N LYS A 167 10.14 -10.32 3.59
CA LYS A 167 10.57 -11.22 4.68
C LYS A 167 10.66 -10.50 6.05
N LYS A 168 9.61 -9.74 6.37
CA LYS A 168 9.51 -8.90 7.59
C LYS A 168 10.56 -7.79 7.68
N ARG A 169 10.99 -7.23 6.56
CA ARG A 169 11.88 -6.06 6.47
C ARG A 169 11.37 -5.10 5.39
N PRO A 170 10.13 -4.60 5.51
CA PRO A 170 9.49 -3.82 4.44
C PRO A 170 10.24 -2.51 4.18
N ILE A 171 10.22 -2.07 2.92
CA ILE A 171 10.79 -0.78 2.51
C ILE A 171 9.77 0.37 2.52
N TYR A 172 8.48 0.06 2.38
CA TYR A 172 7.39 0.97 2.72
C TYR A 172 6.97 0.77 4.16
N TRP A 173 6.98 1.83 4.96
CA TRP A 173 6.58 1.78 6.37
C TRP A 173 5.22 2.44 6.52
N LEU A 174 4.36 1.83 7.32
CA LEU A 174 3.01 2.31 7.54
C LEU A 174 2.93 2.99 8.90
N PHE A 175 2.83 4.31 8.92
CA PHE A 175 2.37 5.03 10.10
C PHE A 175 0.91 4.66 10.33
N SER A 176 0.58 4.13 11.51
CA SER A 176 -0.74 3.59 11.82
C SER A 176 -1.13 3.95 13.24
N SER A 177 -2.26 4.63 13.41
CA SER A 177 -2.82 4.82 14.75
C SER A 177 -3.18 3.47 15.40
N PRO A 178 -3.31 3.40 16.75
CA PRO A 178 -3.47 2.12 17.47
C PRO A 178 -4.63 1.23 16.99
N LYS A 179 -5.77 1.84 16.60
CA LYS A 179 -6.93 1.12 16.03
C LYS A 179 -6.98 1.17 14.51
N GLY A 180 -6.00 1.81 13.87
CA GLY A 180 -5.91 1.94 12.42
C GLY A 180 -6.88 2.94 11.81
N SER A 181 -7.43 3.88 12.60
CA SER A 181 -8.26 4.99 12.09
C SER A 181 -7.46 5.94 11.18
N PHE A 182 -6.16 6.09 11.41
CA PHE A 182 -5.23 6.80 10.54
C PHE A 182 -4.13 5.87 10.06
N ASN A 183 -3.83 5.94 8.76
CA ASN A 183 -2.82 5.15 8.08
C ASN A 183 -2.17 6.00 6.98
N ALA A 184 -0.85 6.09 6.98
CA ALA A 184 -0.07 6.77 5.94
C ALA A 184 1.19 5.97 5.62
N LEU A 185 1.40 5.66 4.35
CA LEU A 185 2.59 4.96 3.88
C LEU A 185 3.71 5.95 3.57
N ILE A 186 4.94 5.58 3.92
CA ILE A 186 6.15 6.29 3.52
C ILE A 186 7.14 5.32 2.91
N TYR A 187 8.02 5.80 2.04
CA TYR A 187 9.14 5.00 1.52
C TYR A 187 10.43 5.29 2.27
N MET A 188 11.01 4.25 2.90
CA MET A 188 12.16 4.42 3.81
C MET A 188 13.40 5.03 3.14
N HIS A 189 13.59 4.84 1.84
CA HIS A 189 14.76 5.40 1.16
C HIS A 189 14.62 6.92 1.00
N ARG A 190 13.39 7.43 0.89
CA ARG A 190 13.10 8.86 0.87
C ARG A 190 12.85 9.45 2.26
N TYR A 191 13.05 8.67 3.32
CA TYR A 191 12.87 9.16 4.68
C TYR A 191 13.87 10.28 4.97
N ARG A 192 13.38 11.34 5.60
CA ARG A 192 14.18 12.47 6.09
C ARG A 192 13.82 12.73 7.56
N PRO A 193 14.70 13.37 8.36
CA PRO A 193 14.42 13.62 9.78
C PRO A 193 13.12 14.38 10.07
N ASP A 194 12.62 15.17 9.10
CA ASP A 194 11.36 15.89 9.16
C ASP A 194 10.13 15.08 8.69
N THR A 195 10.28 13.85 8.17
CA THR A 195 9.16 13.04 7.66
C THR A 195 8.06 12.84 8.71
N VAL A 196 8.40 12.65 9.99
CA VAL A 196 7.39 12.53 11.05
C VAL A 196 6.62 13.84 11.26
N SER A 197 7.28 14.99 11.07
CA SER A 197 6.63 16.30 11.13
C SER A 197 5.66 16.50 9.97
N VAL A 198 6.00 16.04 8.77
CA VAL A 198 5.10 16.05 7.60
C VAL A 198 3.86 15.18 7.86
N VAL A 199 4.06 13.92 8.27
CA VAL A 199 2.96 12.99 8.61
C VAL A 199 2.04 13.58 9.70
N LEU A 200 2.61 14.26 10.70
CA LEU A 200 1.83 14.89 11.76
C LEU A 200 1.04 16.12 11.27
N ASN A 201 1.70 17.07 10.63
CA ASN A 201 1.12 18.38 10.35
C ASN A 201 0.22 18.36 9.11
N ASP A 202 0.70 17.74 8.04
CA ASP A 202 0.09 17.84 6.73
C ASP A 202 -0.94 16.72 6.52
N TYR A 203 -0.86 15.64 7.31
CA TYR A 203 -1.78 14.50 7.17
C TYR A 203 -2.64 14.25 8.41
N LEU A 204 -2.05 13.97 9.58
CA LEU A 204 -2.86 13.63 10.76
C LEU A 204 -3.76 14.81 11.19
N ARG A 205 -3.20 16.01 11.32
CA ARG A 205 -3.95 17.21 11.72
C ARG A 205 -4.94 17.67 10.64
N GLU A 206 -4.57 17.56 9.38
CA GLU A 206 -5.49 17.83 8.28
C GLU A 206 -6.67 16.84 8.30
N PHE A 207 -6.40 15.56 8.48
CA PHE A 207 -7.44 14.54 8.60
C PHE A 207 -8.38 14.80 9.78
N ARG A 208 -7.85 15.19 10.96
CA ARG A 208 -8.66 15.62 12.11
C ARG A 208 -9.53 16.83 11.76
N THR A 209 -9.01 17.81 11.03
CA THR A 209 -9.79 18.98 10.58
C THR A 209 -10.93 18.58 9.64
N LYS A 210 -10.68 17.66 8.69
CA LYS A 210 -11.70 17.12 7.79
C LYS A 210 -12.76 16.30 8.55
N LEU A 211 -12.36 15.48 9.51
CA LEU A 211 -13.27 14.72 10.37
C LEU A 211 -14.19 15.65 11.18
N ASN A 212 -13.65 16.71 11.78
CA ASN A 212 -14.45 17.70 12.52
C ASN A 212 -15.43 18.44 11.60
N SER A 213 -14.99 18.80 10.40
CA SER A 213 -15.87 19.44 9.40
C SER A 213 -17.01 18.53 8.98
N HIS A 214 -16.72 17.24 8.74
CA HIS A 214 -17.72 16.23 8.41
C HIS A 214 -18.69 16.00 9.58
N LYS A 215 -18.19 15.92 10.80
CA LYS A 215 -19.00 15.82 12.02
C LYS A 215 -19.96 17.00 12.15
N ASN A 216 -19.48 18.24 11.98
CA ASN A 216 -20.33 19.44 12.05
C ASN A 216 -21.46 19.41 11.01
N HIS A 217 -21.19 18.89 9.81
CA HIS A 217 -22.22 18.68 8.80
C HIS A 217 -23.26 17.64 9.25
N LEU A 218 -22.83 16.51 9.82
CA LEU A 218 -23.73 15.49 10.35
C LEU A 218 -24.55 15.99 11.54
N ASP A 219 -23.97 16.82 12.41
CA ASP A 219 -24.67 17.46 13.52
C ASP A 219 -25.83 18.32 12.98
N ALA A 220 -25.58 19.12 11.94
CA ALA A 220 -26.62 19.90 11.27
C ALA A 220 -27.73 19.02 10.65
N VAL A 221 -27.38 17.87 10.06
CA VAL A 221 -28.36 16.90 9.54
C VAL A 221 -29.21 16.30 10.67
N SER A 222 -28.60 16.00 11.82
CA SER A 222 -29.27 15.35 12.95
C SER A 222 -30.42 16.19 13.55
N ILE A 223 -30.29 17.52 13.51
CA ILE A 223 -31.29 18.47 14.04
C ILE A 223 -32.22 19.04 12.96
N ARG A 224 -31.93 18.79 11.67
CA ARG A 224 -32.71 19.34 10.55
C ARG A 224 -34.16 18.85 10.59
N THR A 225 -35.12 19.76 10.55
CA THR A 225 -36.56 19.42 10.60
C THR A 225 -37.01 18.59 9.40
N SER A 226 -36.43 18.83 8.22
CA SER A 226 -36.74 18.10 7.00
C SER A 226 -36.05 16.74 6.87
N ALA A 227 -35.13 16.39 7.79
CA ALA A 227 -34.50 15.07 7.77
C ALA A 227 -35.43 14.02 8.41
N THR A 228 -35.49 12.86 7.77
CA THR A 228 -36.22 11.68 8.27
C THR A 228 -35.57 11.14 9.54
N GLN A 229 -36.34 10.39 10.34
CA GLN A 229 -35.81 9.75 11.54
C GLN A 229 -34.66 8.77 11.24
N GLY A 230 -34.69 8.12 10.08
CA GLY A 230 -33.62 7.23 9.61
C GLY A 230 -32.32 7.98 9.31
N GLU A 231 -32.40 9.12 8.62
CA GLU A 231 -31.24 9.99 8.35
C GLU A 231 -30.63 10.53 9.64
N LYS A 232 -31.46 10.99 10.59
CA LYS A 232 -31.00 11.46 11.89
C LYS A 232 -30.27 10.37 12.66
N THR A 233 -30.84 9.17 12.70
CA THR A 233 -30.23 8.01 13.38
C THR A 233 -28.90 7.62 12.74
N LYS A 234 -28.81 7.63 11.40
CA LYS A 234 -27.56 7.36 10.68
C LYS A 234 -26.51 8.42 11.00
N ALA A 235 -26.88 9.70 10.96
CA ALA A 235 -25.99 10.80 11.29
C ALA A 235 -25.41 10.68 12.71
N LEU A 236 -26.25 10.40 13.71
CA LEU A 236 -25.81 10.22 15.10
C LEU A 236 -24.82 9.05 15.28
N LYS A 237 -25.05 7.93 14.58
CA LYS A 237 -24.11 6.80 14.61
C LYS A 237 -22.76 7.15 14.01
N GLU A 238 -22.74 7.85 12.87
CA GLU A 238 -21.50 8.29 12.25
C GLU A 238 -20.77 9.34 13.12
N ILE A 239 -21.49 10.26 13.76
CA ILE A 239 -20.91 11.20 14.74
C ILE A 239 -20.22 10.44 15.88
N GLU A 240 -20.84 9.38 16.41
CA GLU A 240 -20.24 8.56 17.47
C GLU A 240 -18.95 7.87 16.98
N LYS A 241 -18.95 7.34 15.74
CA LYS A 241 -17.75 6.77 15.11
C LYS A 241 -16.64 7.82 14.98
N ILE A 242 -16.98 9.01 14.48
CA ILE A 242 -16.02 10.11 14.29
C ILE A 242 -15.45 10.59 15.62
N ASN A 243 -16.27 10.74 16.67
CA ASN A 243 -15.77 11.12 17.99
C ASN A 243 -14.77 10.10 18.54
N LYS A 244 -15.01 8.80 18.35
CA LYS A 244 -14.06 7.73 18.74
C LYS A 244 -12.76 7.79 17.95
N MET A 245 -12.83 8.08 16.64
CA MET A 245 -11.65 8.28 15.81
C MET A 245 -10.87 9.51 16.27
N ILE A 246 -11.51 10.67 16.43
CA ILE A 246 -10.86 11.90 16.89
C ILE A 246 -10.16 11.68 18.23
N ALA A 247 -10.84 11.09 19.23
CA ALA A 247 -10.21 10.81 20.53
C ALA A 247 -8.94 9.95 20.40
N GLU A 248 -8.98 8.91 19.56
CA GLU A 248 -7.80 8.08 19.27
C GLU A 248 -6.69 8.89 18.58
N LEU A 249 -7.02 9.74 17.61
CA LEU A 249 -6.03 10.54 16.88
C LEU A 249 -5.40 11.62 17.78
N ASP A 250 -6.16 12.18 18.72
CA ASP A 250 -5.67 13.14 19.72
C ASP A 250 -4.64 12.49 20.64
N ASP A 251 -4.91 11.26 21.11
CA ASP A 251 -3.98 10.50 21.92
C ASP A 251 -2.75 10.08 21.11
N TYR A 252 -2.95 9.61 19.87
CA TYR A 252 -1.86 9.23 18.96
C TYR A 252 -0.95 10.42 18.62
N GLU A 253 -1.52 11.61 18.39
CA GLU A 253 -0.75 12.84 18.21
C GLU A 253 0.06 13.16 19.46
N ARG A 254 -0.59 13.26 20.62
CA ARG A 254 0.02 13.74 21.87
C ARG A 254 1.10 12.80 22.39
N GLU A 255 0.85 11.50 22.34
CA GLU A 255 1.68 10.49 23.00
C GLU A 255 2.73 9.87 22.08
N VAL A 256 2.55 9.97 20.76
CA VAL A 256 3.42 9.27 19.79
C VAL A 256 4.00 10.22 18.75
N LEU A 257 3.17 10.83 17.90
CA LEU A 257 3.72 11.60 16.76
C LEU A 257 4.37 12.92 17.18
N TYR A 258 3.80 13.67 18.11
CA TYR A 258 4.34 14.97 18.52
C TYR A 258 5.73 14.83 19.18
N PRO A 259 5.96 13.90 20.13
CA PRO A 259 7.29 13.62 20.65
C PRO A 259 8.29 13.23 19.54
N LEU A 260 7.93 12.30 18.65
CA LEU A 260 8.82 11.85 17.57
C LEU A 260 9.11 12.94 16.53
N ALA A 261 8.12 13.77 16.20
CA ALA A 261 8.31 14.91 15.32
C ALA A 261 9.26 15.95 15.92
N THR A 262 9.22 16.12 17.25
CA THR A 262 10.15 17.00 17.98
C THR A 262 11.56 16.41 18.04
N GLU A 263 11.67 15.09 18.23
CA GLU A 263 12.96 14.39 18.26
C GLU A 263 13.67 14.38 16.90
N GLN A 264 12.90 14.45 15.80
CA GLN A 264 13.42 14.36 14.42
C GLN A 264 14.34 13.15 14.22
N VAL A 265 13.82 11.98 14.61
CA VAL A 265 14.54 10.70 14.55
C VAL A 265 15.19 10.51 13.18
N ALA A 266 16.51 10.28 13.16
CA ALA A 266 17.23 9.95 11.94
C ALA A 266 17.35 8.42 11.76
N ILE A 267 17.39 7.99 10.49
CA ILE A 267 17.68 6.60 10.13
C ILE A 267 18.94 6.52 9.29
N ASP A 268 19.58 5.37 9.31
CA ASP A 268 20.69 5.02 8.43
C ASP A 268 20.34 3.74 7.67
N LEU A 269 20.24 3.77 6.34
CA LEU A 269 19.86 2.61 5.54
C LEU A 269 20.84 1.44 5.72
N ASP A 270 22.11 1.69 6.05
CA ASP A 270 23.13 0.64 6.26
C ASP A 270 22.87 -0.17 7.53
N ASP A 271 22.23 0.41 8.54
CA ASP A 271 21.76 -0.30 9.74
C ASP A 271 20.63 -1.31 9.41
N GLY A 272 19.95 -1.09 8.28
CA GLY A 272 18.84 -1.91 7.81
C GLY A 272 17.55 -1.77 8.63
N VAL A 273 16.48 -2.41 8.14
CA VAL A 273 15.12 -2.26 8.72
C VAL A 273 15.04 -2.72 10.17
N LYS A 274 15.82 -3.74 10.57
CA LYS A 274 15.77 -4.30 11.93
C LYS A 274 16.20 -3.34 13.02
N VAL A 275 17.07 -2.39 12.69
CA VAL A 275 17.58 -1.39 13.63
C VAL A 275 16.79 -0.09 13.52
N ASN A 276 16.39 0.30 12.30
CA ASN A 276 15.68 1.56 12.11
C ASN A 276 14.19 1.50 12.46
N TYR A 277 13.48 0.43 12.11
CA TYR A 277 12.03 0.32 12.35
C TYR A 277 11.65 0.46 13.84
N PRO A 278 12.37 -0.17 14.80
CA PRO A 278 12.08 -0.01 16.23
C PRO A 278 12.18 1.43 16.75
N LYS A 279 12.96 2.31 16.09
CA LYS A 279 13.14 3.71 16.53
C LYS A 279 11.82 4.49 16.56
N PHE A 280 10.81 4.04 15.81
CA PHE A 280 9.51 4.69 15.70
C PHE A 280 8.45 4.13 16.67
N GLY A 281 8.76 3.04 17.39
CA GLY A 281 7.87 2.43 18.38
C GLY A 281 6.42 2.27 17.89
N ASN A 282 5.49 2.87 18.62
CA ASN A 282 4.05 2.79 18.35
C ASN A 282 3.56 3.66 17.18
N ALA A 283 4.44 4.43 16.52
CA ALA A 283 4.06 5.22 15.35
C ALA A 283 3.85 4.35 14.11
N LEU A 284 4.62 3.26 14.00
CA LEU A 284 4.52 2.36 12.86
C LEU A 284 3.64 1.15 13.19
N LYS A 285 3.00 0.61 12.16
CA LYS A 285 2.22 -0.62 12.25
C LYS A 285 3.07 -1.74 12.84
N LYS A 286 2.57 -2.43 13.86
CA LYS A 286 3.29 -3.53 14.49
C LYS A 286 3.64 -4.64 13.49
N ILE A 287 4.91 -5.06 13.46
CA ILE A 287 5.40 -6.21 12.71
C ILE A 287 6.06 -7.20 13.69
N PRO A 288 5.51 -8.42 13.85
CA PRO A 288 6.08 -9.42 14.75
C PRO A 288 7.54 -9.75 14.43
N GLY A 289 8.44 -9.36 15.34
CA GLY A 289 9.90 -9.54 15.21
C GLY A 289 10.67 -8.27 14.83
N LEU A 290 10.00 -7.14 14.60
CA LEU A 290 10.60 -5.80 14.50
C LEU A 290 10.13 -4.84 15.60
N SER A 291 8.96 -5.10 16.19
CA SER A 291 8.26 -4.24 17.15
C SER A 291 7.50 -5.06 18.19
#